data_AF-A0A8J4WDW1-F1
#
_entry.id   AF-A0A8J4WDW1-F1
#
_cell.length_a   1.000
_cell.length_b   1.000
_cell.length_c   1.000
_cell.angle_alpha   90.00
_cell.angle_beta   90.00
_cell.angle_gamma   90.00
#
_symmetry.space_group_name_H-M   'P 1'
#
loop_
_entity.id
_entity.type
_entity.pdbx_description
1 polymer ?
#
loop_
_entity_poly.entity_id
_entity_poly.type
_entity_poly.pdbx_seq_one_letter_code
_entity_poly.pdbx_strand_id
1 'polypeptide(L)'
;MSNDADFPHILVERTLAIIKPDAVIVADEIEEKILQNGFFIIQKRRVQLSPEQASEFYAEHYGKMFFPSLVSYMSSGPVVALVLAKENAIAAWRELIGPTNSIKAKSIAPLSIRALYGTDDQQNAVHGSDSFTSAEKEIRFFFPDTVMEPIPVRTAAKDYLARYVNPTLLKGLTEVCKQKPKDPVPWFADWLLQNNPNKPSINDRYTLSKQL
;
A
#
# COMPACT_ATOMS: atom_id res chain seq x y z
N MET A 1 13.67 -8.42 -36.65
CA MET A 1 13.01 -7.12 -36.37
C MET A 1 11.72 -7.44 -35.64
N SER A 2 11.75 -7.44 -34.31
CA SER A 2 10.58 -7.66 -33.45
C SER A 2 10.34 -6.36 -32.69
N ASN A 3 9.36 -5.59 -33.18
CA ASN A 3 8.77 -4.48 -32.44
C ASN A 3 7.88 -5.10 -31.35
N ASP A 4 8.48 -5.43 -30.20
CA ASP A 4 7.73 -5.42 -28.96
C ASP A 4 7.53 -3.94 -28.62
N ALA A 5 6.32 -3.44 -28.88
CA ALA A 5 5.89 -2.16 -28.35
C ALA A 5 5.90 -2.28 -26.83
N ASP A 6 6.99 -1.79 -26.23
CA ASP A 6 7.17 -1.57 -24.81
C ASP A 6 6.08 -0.57 -24.38
N PHE A 7 4.91 -1.08 -24.00
CA PHE A 7 3.92 -0.24 -23.34
C PHE A 7 4.55 0.20 -22.03
N PRO A 8 4.77 1.51 -21.80
CA PRO A 8 5.31 1.97 -20.54
C PRO A 8 4.24 1.71 -19.48
N HIS A 9 4.38 0.60 -18.76
CA HIS A 9 3.71 0.45 -17.48
C HIS A 9 4.34 1.49 -16.56
N ILE A 10 3.71 2.67 -16.48
CA ILE A 10 4.08 3.71 -15.52
C ILE A 10 3.74 3.13 -14.13
N LEU A 11 4.73 2.49 -13.52
CA LEU A 11 4.70 2.05 -12.13
C LEU A 11 4.74 3.30 -11.26
N VAL A 12 3.56 3.77 -10.85
CA VAL A 12 3.44 4.90 -9.93
C VAL A 12 3.75 4.41 -8.51
N GLU A 13 4.86 4.86 -7.93
CA GLU A 13 5.24 4.53 -6.56
C GLU A 13 4.16 5.01 -5.58
N ARG A 14 3.94 4.24 -4.50
CA ARG A 14 2.99 4.56 -3.44
C ARG A 14 3.70 4.77 -2.12
N THR A 15 3.23 5.72 -1.33
CA THR A 15 3.75 6.01 0.02
C THR A 15 2.61 6.23 1.02
N LEU A 16 2.87 5.97 2.30
CA LEU A 16 1.94 6.36 3.35
C LEU A 16 2.18 7.83 3.72
N ALA A 17 1.09 8.58 3.83
CA ALA A 17 1.06 9.85 4.54
C ALA A 17 0.09 9.74 5.72
N ILE A 18 0.46 10.34 6.86
CA ILE A 18 -0.45 10.51 8.00
C ILE A 18 -0.48 11.99 8.34
N ILE A 19 -1.68 12.55 8.42
CA ILE A 19 -1.94 13.84 9.07
C ILE A 19 -2.19 13.56 10.54
N LYS A 20 -1.29 14.05 11.38
CA LYS A 20 -1.22 13.82 12.83
C LYS A 20 -2.30 14.60 13.58
N PRO A 21 -2.55 14.28 14.87
CA PRO A 21 -3.67 14.87 15.63
C PRO A 21 -3.65 16.41 15.67
N ASP A 22 -2.46 17.02 15.74
CA ASP A 22 -2.27 18.48 15.72
C ASP A 22 -2.76 19.16 14.43
N ALA A 23 -2.72 18.46 13.30
CA ALA A 23 -3.02 19.03 11.99
C ALA A 23 -4.34 18.55 11.38
N VAL A 24 -5.12 17.70 12.07
CA VAL A 24 -6.40 17.21 11.53
C VAL A 24 -7.41 18.32 11.28
N ILE A 25 -7.37 19.42 12.05
CA ILE A 25 -8.25 20.57 11.85
C ILE A 25 -8.01 21.29 10.51
N VAL A 26 -6.80 21.16 9.94
CA VAL A 26 -6.38 21.75 8.65
C VAL A 26 -6.12 20.65 7.60
N ALA A 27 -6.70 19.46 7.79
CA ALA A 27 -6.46 18.31 6.91
C ALA A 27 -6.82 18.61 5.45
N ASP A 28 -7.92 19.34 5.20
CA ASP A 28 -8.36 19.69 3.85
C ASP A 28 -7.34 20.60 3.13
N GLU A 29 -6.71 21.54 3.85
CA GLU A 29 -5.64 22.40 3.30
C GLU A 29 -4.37 21.59 2.96
N ILE A 30 -4.03 20.60 3.80
CA ILE A 30 -2.89 19.70 3.55
C ILE A 30 -3.18 18.81 2.34
N GLU A 31 -4.39 18.27 2.23
CA GLU A 31 -4.83 17.47 1.09
C GLU A 31 -4.83 18.27 -0.21
N GLU A 32 -5.29 19.52 -0.18
CA GLU A 32 -5.20 20.40 -1.33
C GLU A 32 -3.74 20.63 -1.75
N LYS A 33 -2.84 20.88 -0.79
CA LYS A 33 -1.42 21.04 -1.08
C LYS A 33 -0.78 19.77 -1.66
N ILE A 34 -1.19 18.59 -1.19
CA ILE A 34 -0.79 17.28 -1.75
C ILE A 34 -1.20 17.20 -3.22
N LEU A 35 -2.46 17.49 -3.55
CA LEU A 35 -2.99 17.44 -4.91
C LEU A 35 -2.32 18.46 -5.84
N GLN A 36 -2.12 19.70 -5.37
CA GLN A 36 -1.41 20.75 -6.11
C GLN A 36 0.04 20.38 -6.42
N ASN A 37 0.65 19.49 -5.63
CA ASN A 37 2.01 18.97 -5.87
C ASN A 37 2.01 17.68 -6.71
N GLY A 38 0.91 17.36 -7.39
CA GLY A 38 0.85 16.28 -8.39
C GLY A 38 0.82 14.87 -7.79
N PHE A 39 0.43 14.73 -6.52
CA PHE A 39 0.11 13.43 -5.94
C PHE A 39 -1.35 13.06 -6.22
N PHE A 40 -1.60 11.77 -6.35
CA PHE A 40 -2.94 11.20 -6.29
C PHE A 40 -3.20 10.64 -4.89
N ILE A 41 -4.36 10.95 -4.31
CA ILE A 41 -4.84 10.30 -3.09
C ILE A 41 -5.65 9.07 -3.51
N ILE A 42 -5.08 7.88 -3.34
CA ILE A 42 -5.69 6.61 -3.77
C ILE A 42 -6.68 6.11 -2.73
N GLN A 43 -6.33 6.25 -1.46
CA GLN A 43 -7.16 5.88 -0.32
C GLN A 43 -7.00 6.89 0.80
N LYS A 44 -8.06 7.07 1.59
CA LYS A 44 -8.13 7.96 2.75
C LYS A 44 -8.91 7.28 3.85
N ARG A 45 -8.43 7.37 5.08
CA ARG A 45 -9.13 6.89 6.27
C ARG A 45 -8.85 7.81 7.46
N ARG A 46 -9.91 8.21 8.15
CA ARG A 46 -9.81 8.86 9.47
C ARG A 46 -9.91 7.79 10.55
N VAL A 47 -8.97 7.74 11.48
CA VAL A 47 -8.89 6.71 12.52
C VAL A 47 -8.33 7.29 13.81
N GLN A 48 -8.81 6.79 14.95
CA GLN A 48 -8.22 7.04 16.26
C GLN A 48 -7.41 5.79 16.63
N LEU A 49 -6.09 5.93 16.79
CA LEU A 49 -5.25 4.82 17.22
C LEU A 49 -5.37 4.63 18.73
N SER A 50 -5.48 3.38 19.18
CA SER A 50 -5.22 3.06 20.59
C SER A 50 -3.71 3.19 20.89
N PRO A 51 -3.30 3.34 22.16
CA PRO A 51 -1.89 3.31 22.53
C PRO A 51 -1.17 2.04 22.05
N GLU A 52 -1.84 0.89 22.08
CA GLU A 52 -1.30 -0.39 21.61
C GLU A 52 -1.04 -0.34 20.10
N GLN A 53 -2.02 0.12 19.31
CA GLN A 53 -1.88 0.26 17.86
C GLN A 53 -0.78 1.28 17.49
N ALA A 54 -0.72 2.41 18.19
CA ALA A 54 0.34 3.40 17.99
C ALA A 54 1.73 2.82 18.34
N SER A 55 1.83 2.00 19.39
CA SER A 55 3.08 1.33 19.77
C SER A 55 3.52 0.28 18.75
N GLU A 56 2.56 -0.46 18.17
CA GLU A 56 2.82 -1.43 17.10
C GLU A 56 3.31 -0.72 15.83
N PHE A 57 2.64 0.35 15.43
CA PHE A 57 3.02 1.13 14.25
C PHE A 57 4.44 1.72 14.38
N TYR A 58 4.82 2.22 15.57
CA TYR A 58 6.13 2.79 15.84
C TYR A 58 7.13 1.80 16.47
N ALA A 59 6.93 0.49 16.33
CA ALA A 59 7.75 -0.53 17.00
C ALA A 59 9.26 -0.42 16.71
N GLU A 60 9.66 0.10 15.55
CA GLU A 60 11.07 0.35 15.22
C GLU A 60 11.75 1.40 16.12
N HIS A 61 10.96 2.20 16.85
CA HIS A 61 11.44 3.16 17.84
C HIS A 61 11.40 2.64 19.28
N TYR A 62 11.06 1.37 19.47
CA TYR A 62 11.05 0.77 20.81
C TYR A 62 12.41 0.93 21.50
N GLY A 63 12.38 1.30 22.79
CA GLY A 63 13.57 1.55 23.59
C GLY A 63 14.20 2.95 23.43
N LYS A 64 13.69 3.79 22.51
CA LYS A 64 14.09 5.21 22.44
C LYS A 64 13.40 6.03 23.53
N MET A 65 14.10 7.01 24.12
CA MET A 65 13.56 7.84 25.20
C MET A 65 12.27 8.59 24.82
N PHE A 66 12.11 8.96 23.55
CA PHE A 66 10.91 9.66 23.07
C PHE A 66 9.72 8.73 22.75
N PHE A 67 9.91 7.41 22.73
CA PHE A 67 8.89 6.47 22.27
C PHE A 67 7.59 6.50 23.08
N PRO A 68 7.61 6.52 24.43
CA PRO A 68 6.36 6.60 25.22
C PRO A 68 5.57 7.88 24.93
N SER A 69 6.27 9.02 24.79
CA SER A 69 5.64 10.29 24.42
C SER A 69 5.02 10.19 23.02
N LEU A 70 5.75 9.63 22.05
CA LEU A 70 5.27 9.46 20.68
C LEU A 70 3.98 8.62 20.62
N VAL A 71 3.94 7.51 21.35
CA VAL A 71 2.75 6.64 21.45
C VAL A 71 1.58 7.39 22.08
N SER A 72 1.80 8.06 23.22
CA SER A 72 0.77 8.84 23.89
C SER A 72 0.22 9.95 23.00
N TYR A 73 1.08 10.61 22.23
CA TYR A 73 0.70 11.69 21.34
C TYR A 73 -0.13 11.17 20.16
N MET A 74 0.33 10.13 19.47
CA MET A 74 -0.34 9.58 18.29
C MET A 74 -1.67 8.90 18.62
N SER A 75 -1.91 8.55 19.88
CA SER A 75 -3.18 8.04 20.39
C SER A 75 -4.07 9.10 21.06
N SER A 76 -3.63 10.36 21.13
CA SER A 76 -4.36 11.45 21.82
C SER A 76 -5.58 11.98 21.06
N GLY A 77 -5.63 11.78 19.74
CA GLY A 77 -6.68 12.29 18.87
C GLY A 77 -6.69 11.59 17.51
N PRO A 78 -7.67 11.90 16.65
CA PRO A 78 -7.82 11.22 15.38
C PRO A 78 -6.65 11.59 14.47
N VAL A 79 -6.32 10.70 13.56
CA VAL A 79 -5.38 10.92 12.46
C VAL A 79 -6.08 10.68 11.13
N VAL A 80 -5.54 11.26 10.05
CA VAL A 80 -5.96 10.95 8.69
C VAL A 80 -4.82 10.23 7.98
N ALA A 81 -5.00 8.93 7.72
CA ALA A 81 -4.09 8.13 6.92
C ALA A 81 -4.46 8.24 5.44
N LEU A 82 -3.47 8.41 4.58
CA LEU A 82 -3.61 8.56 3.14
C LEU A 82 -2.63 7.62 2.42
N VAL A 83 -3.09 6.96 1.36
CA VAL A 83 -2.20 6.30 0.40
C VAL A 83 -1.99 7.26 -0.76
N LEU A 84 -0.77 7.77 -0.91
CA LEU A 84 -0.41 8.69 -1.97
C LEU A 84 0.28 7.94 -3.12
N ALA A 85 0.03 8.36 -4.36
CA ALA A 85 0.70 7.83 -5.54
C ALA A 85 1.28 8.96 -6.40
N LYS A 86 2.55 8.82 -6.77
CA LYS A 86 3.30 9.72 -7.68
C LYS A 86 4.55 8.99 -8.19
N GLU A 87 5.14 9.45 -9.28
CA GLU A 87 6.52 9.06 -9.62
C GLU A 87 7.46 9.48 -8.47
N ASN A 88 8.28 8.55 -7.97
CA ASN A 88 9.14 8.74 -6.79
C ASN A 88 8.36 9.29 -5.56
N ALA A 89 7.15 8.79 -5.32
CA ALA A 89 6.24 9.27 -4.28
C ALA A 89 6.88 9.37 -2.89
N ILE A 90 7.74 8.43 -2.50
CA ILE A 90 8.37 8.45 -1.18
C ILE A 90 9.31 9.65 -1.07
N ALA A 91 10.22 9.81 -2.03
CA ALA A 91 11.17 10.91 -2.05
C ALA A 91 10.46 12.26 -2.18
N ALA A 92 9.49 12.36 -3.11
CA ALA A 92 8.71 13.56 -3.33
C ALA A 92 7.88 13.94 -2.10
N TRP A 93 7.32 12.97 -1.38
CA TRP A 93 6.54 13.24 -0.17
C TRP A 93 7.45 13.76 0.94
N ARG A 94 8.61 13.12 1.12
CA ARG A 94 9.63 13.57 2.08
C ARG A 94 10.14 14.98 1.81
N GLU A 95 10.29 15.34 0.54
CA GLU A 95 10.64 16.70 0.13
C GLU A 95 9.52 17.68 0.47
N LEU A 96 8.27 17.36 0.11
CA LEU A 96 7.11 18.22 0.35
C LEU A 96 6.85 18.47 1.84
N ILE A 97 7.03 17.45 2.70
CA ILE A 97 6.83 17.61 4.15
C ILE A 97 8.00 18.30 4.84
N GLY A 98 9.21 18.26 4.27
CA GLY A 98 10.39 18.92 4.82
C GLY A 98 11.01 18.21 6.05
N PRO A 99 12.01 18.84 6.70
CA PRO A 99 12.74 18.26 7.83
C PRO A 99 11.83 17.92 9.02
N THR A 100 12.11 16.83 9.74
CA THR A 100 11.31 16.36 10.89
C THR A 100 11.10 17.42 11.97
N ASN A 101 12.13 18.23 12.25
CA ASN A 101 12.05 19.34 13.18
C ASN A 101 11.37 20.55 12.51
N SER A 102 10.21 20.96 13.02
CA SER A 102 9.42 22.06 12.43
C SER A 102 10.12 23.41 12.49
N ILE A 103 10.96 23.67 13.52
CA ILE A 103 11.74 24.91 13.63
C ILE A 103 12.79 24.97 12.52
N LYS A 104 13.50 23.86 12.30
CA LYS A 104 14.45 23.72 11.19
C LYS A 104 13.75 23.82 9.83
N ALA A 105 12.57 23.21 9.69
CA ALA A 105 11.76 23.31 8.47
C ALA A 105 11.42 24.76 8.15
N LYS A 106 11.00 25.56 9.13
CA LYS A 106 10.75 27.01 8.96
C LYS A 106 11.97 27.79 8.45
N SER A 107 13.18 27.34 8.78
CA SER A 107 14.41 28.01 8.34
C SER A 107 14.84 27.61 6.93
N ILE A 108 14.83 26.32 6.59
CA ILE A 108 15.44 25.81 5.34
C ILE A 108 14.45 25.37 4.28
N ALA A 109 13.18 25.17 4.63
CA ALA A 109 12.10 24.78 3.73
C ALA A 109 10.78 25.44 4.18
N PRO A 110 10.69 26.79 4.16
CA PRO A 110 9.58 27.54 4.78
C PRO A 110 8.20 27.26 4.18
N LEU A 111 8.15 26.70 2.97
CA LEU A 111 6.91 26.32 2.28
C LEU A 111 6.52 24.84 2.48
N SER A 112 7.32 24.07 3.22
CA SER A 112 7.05 22.67 3.53
C SER A 112 5.89 22.53 4.52
N ILE A 113 5.21 21.37 4.50
CA ILE A 113 4.06 21.12 5.38
C ILE A 113 4.46 21.25 6.86
N ARG A 114 5.63 20.75 7.25
CA ARG A 114 6.13 20.88 8.64
C ARG A 114 6.44 22.33 9.03
N ALA A 115 6.87 23.16 8.08
CA ALA A 115 7.09 24.58 8.35
C ALA A 115 5.78 25.33 8.57
N LEU A 116 4.76 25.02 7.77
CA LEU A 116 3.47 25.71 7.78
C LEU A 116 2.59 25.30 8.97
N TYR A 117 2.53 24.01 9.28
CA TYR A 117 1.56 23.46 10.24
C TYR A 117 2.20 22.85 11.49
N GLY A 118 3.52 22.62 11.48
CA GLY A 118 4.25 22.03 12.60
C GLY A 118 4.70 23.05 13.65
N THR A 119 4.77 22.60 14.90
CA THR A 119 5.19 23.42 16.05
C THR A 119 6.55 22.97 16.60
N ASP A 120 6.79 21.66 16.71
CA ASP A 120 8.03 21.09 17.26
C ASP A 120 8.46 19.79 16.52
N ASP A 121 9.30 18.95 17.14
CA ASP A 121 9.76 17.66 16.59
C ASP A 121 8.67 16.57 16.58
N GLN A 122 7.78 16.58 17.57
CA GLN A 122 6.75 15.57 17.79
C GLN A 122 5.43 15.98 17.11
N GLN A 123 4.99 17.21 17.35
CA GLN A 123 3.88 17.93 16.74
C GLN A 123 4.35 18.63 15.46
N ASN A 124 4.72 17.82 14.48
CA ASN A 124 5.19 18.28 13.18
C ASN A 124 4.15 18.04 12.07
N ALA A 125 2.85 18.00 12.40
CA ALA A 125 1.71 17.85 11.50
C ALA A 125 1.61 16.55 10.69
N VAL A 126 2.71 15.97 10.18
CA VAL A 126 2.67 14.86 9.22
C VAL A 126 3.78 13.82 9.40
N HIS A 127 3.44 12.57 9.10
CA HIS A 127 4.34 11.44 8.91
C HIS A 127 4.46 11.05 7.44
N GLY A 128 5.60 10.51 7.05
CA GLY A 128 5.83 9.93 5.74
C GLY A 128 6.83 8.79 5.83
N SER A 129 6.57 7.71 5.09
CA SER A 129 7.46 6.55 5.02
C SER A 129 8.86 6.95 4.51
N ASP A 130 9.89 6.24 4.97
CA ASP A 130 11.28 6.54 4.62
C ASP A 130 11.88 5.67 3.53
N SER A 131 11.25 4.53 3.22
CA SER A 131 11.69 3.55 2.23
C SER A 131 10.48 2.80 1.66
N PHE A 132 10.69 2.11 0.53
CA PHE A 132 9.65 1.27 -0.09
C PHE A 132 9.13 0.19 0.89
N THR A 133 10.04 -0.48 1.59
CA THR A 133 9.70 -1.53 2.57
C THR A 133 8.87 -0.96 3.72
N SER A 134 9.21 0.24 4.22
CA SER A 134 8.43 0.91 5.26
C SER A 134 7.05 1.30 4.72
N ALA A 135 6.98 1.91 3.53
CA ALA A 135 5.72 2.27 2.90
C ALA A 135 4.77 1.07 2.71
N GLU A 136 5.28 -0.09 2.27
CA GLU A 136 4.47 -1.30 2.11
C GLU A 136 3.88 -1.78 3.43
N LYS A 137 4.71 -1.88 4.49
CA LYS A 137 4.27 -2.30 5.83
C LYS A 137 3.27 -1.31 6.42
N GLU A 138 3.58 -0.03 6.34
CA GLU A 138 2.78 1.06 6.89
C GLU A 138 1.42 1.19 6.18
N ILE A 139 1.37 1.04 4.84
CA ILE A 139 0.10 1.03 4.10
C ILE A 139 -0.74 -0.18 4.49
N ARG A 140 -0.15 -1.38 4.57
CA ARG A 140 -0.87 -2.59 5.01
C ARG A 140 -1.44 -2.46 6.43
N PHE A 141 -0.73 -1.77 7.32
CA PHE A 141 -1.22 -1.53 8.69
C PHE A 141 -2.55 -0.75 8.70
N PHE A 142 -2.67 0.32 7.91
CA PHE A 142 -3.89 1.14 7.88
C PHE A 142 -4.97 0.63 6.92
N PHE A 143 -4.55 -0.03 5.85
CA PHE A 143 -5.38 -0.47 4.73
C PHE A 143 -5.07 -1.93 4.36
N PRO A 144 -5.44 -2.91 5.21
CA PRO A 144 -5.08 -4.32 5.02
C PRO A 144 -5.65 -4.95 3.74
N ASP A 145 -6.79 -4.43 3.27
CA ASP A 145 -7.43 -4.87 2.02
C ASP A 145 -6.79 -4.22 0.77
N THR A 146 -5.79 -3.35 0.95
CA THR A 146 -5.05 -2.78 -0.18
C THR A 146 -4.19 -3.85 -0.81
N VAL A 147 -4.48 -4.16 -2.07
CA VAL A 147 -3.52 -4.83 -2.93
C VAL A 147 -2.38 -3.84 -3.20
N MET A 148 -1.41 -3.83 -2.28
CA MET A 148 -0.07 -3.35 -2.54
C MET A 148 0.50 -4.35 -3.52
N GLU A 149 0.30 -4.10 -4.81
CA GLU A 149 1.08 -4.78 -5.83
C GLU A 149 2.49 -4.20 -5.76
N PRO A 150 3.53 -4.96 -5.36
CA PRO A 150 4.70 -4.96 -6.19
C PRO A 150 4.30 -5.73 -7.45
N ILE A 151 4.27 -5.09 -8.63
CA ILE A 151 4.53 -5.86 -9.85
C ILE A 151 5.93 -6.43 -9.59
N PRO A 152 6.08 -7.75 -9.41
CA PRO A 152 7.36 -8.25 -8.96
C PRO A 152 8.38 -7.96 -10.08
N VAL A 153 9.39 -7.14 -9.79
CA VAL A 153 10.22 -6.55 -10.86
C VAL A 153 10.97 -7.67 -11.58
N ARG A 154 10.78 -7.74 -12.90
CA ARG A 154 11.42 -8.62 -13.91
C ARG A 154 11.64 -10.09 -13.47
N THR A 155 12.63 -10.36 -12.63
CA THR A 155 12.97 -11.72 -12.18
C THR A 155 11.91 -12.29 -11.24
N ALA A 156 11.44 -11.51 -10.26
CA ALA A 156 10.47 -12.01 -9.29
C ALA A 156 9.10 -12.33 -9.95
N ALA A 157 8.68 -11.57 -10.97
CA ALA A 157 7.40 -11.85 -11.66
C ALA A 157 7.55 -13.06 -12.55
N LYS A 158 8.68 -13.17 -13.25
CA LYS A 158 9.01 -14.36 -14.02
C LYS A 158 9.03 -15.60 -13.13
N ASP A 159 9.64 -15.54 -11.95
CA ASP A 159 9.72 -16.65 -11.02
C ASP A 159 8.34 -17.03 -10.47
N TYR A 160 7.53 -16.04 -10.07
CA TYR A 160 6.18 -16.26 -9.59
C TYR A 160 5.29 -16.88 -10.69
N LEU A 161 5.28 -16.29 -11.89
CA LEU A 161 4.50 -16.79 -13.02
C LEU A 161 4.99 -18.19 -13.43
N ALA A 162 6.29 -18.41 -13.53
CA ALA A 162 6.87 -19.72 -13.86
C ALA A 162 6.48 -20.79 -12.85
N ARG A 163 6.42 -20.44 -11.56
CA ARG A 163 6.13 -21.40 -10.49
C ARG A 163 4.64 -21.69 -10.32
N TYR A 164 3.78 -20.68 -10.41
CA TYR A 164 2.39 -20.81 -9.97
C TYR A 164 1.35 -20.69 -11.09
N VAL A 165 1.68 -20.04 -12.22
CA VAL A 165 0.68 -19.70 -13.26
C VAL A 165 0.96 -20.41 -14.59
N ASN A 166 2.17 -20.28 -15.12
CA ASN A 166 2.57 -20.79 -16.43
C ASN A 166 2.34 -22.30 -16.63
N PRO A 167 2.61 -23.19 -15.65
CA PRO A 167 2.43 -24.62 -15.84
C PRO A 167 0.98 -24.99 -16.19
N THR A 168 0.01 -24.36 -15.52
CA THR A 168 -1.42 -24.61 -15.74
C THR A 168 -1.91 -23.90 -17.00
N LEU A 169 -1.47 -22.64 -17.21
CA LEU A 169 -1.85 -21.86 -18.38
C LEU A 169 -1.41 -22.53 -19.69
N LEU A 170 -0.15 -22.96 -19.78
CA LEU A 170 0.40 -23.61 -20.97
C LEU A 170 -0.32 -24.93 -21.29
N LYS A 171 -0.64 -25.72 -20.26
CA LYS A 171 -1.43 -26.95 -20.43
C LYS A 171 -2.81 -26.66 -20.98
N GLY A 172 -3.52 -25.69 -20.41
CA GLY A 172 -4.87 -25.40 -20.87
C GLY A 172 -4.89 -24.75 -22.27
N LEU A 173 -3.93 -23.89 -22.61
CA LEU A 173 -3.77 -23.38 -23.98
C LEU A 173 -3.51 -24.51 -24.98
N THR A 174 -2.71 -25.51 -24.58
CA THR A 174 -2.48 -26.72 -25.38
C THR A 174 -3.79 -27.47 -25.60
N GLU A 175 -4.63 -27.60 -24.57
CA GLU A 175 -5.94 -28.26 -24.68
C GLU A 175 -6.93 -27.48 -25.55
N VAL A 176 -6.94 -26.15 -25.48
CA VAL A 176 -7.75 -25.31 -26.39
C VAL A 176 -7.36 -25.59 -27.85
N CYS A 177 -6.07 -25.63 -28.16
CA CYS A 177 -5.58 -25.93 -29.51
C CYS A 177 -5.95 -27.33 -30.00
N LYS A 178 -5.98 -28.32 -29.09
CA LYS A 178 -6.37 -29.70 -29.41
C LYS A 178 -7.88 -29.83 -29.65
N GLN A 179 -8.69 -29.26 -28.76
CA GLN A 179 -10.14 -29.46 -28.76
C GLN A 179 -10.88 -28.52 -29.70
N LYS A 180 -10.29 -27.35 -30.03
CA LYS A 180 -10.88 -26.31 -30.90
C LYS A 180 -12.36 -26.05 -30.55
N PRO A 181 -12.67 -25.73 -29.28
CA PRO A 181 -14.05 -25.49 -28.84
C PRO A 181 -14.67 -24.33 -29.64
N LYS A 182 -15.99 -24.40 -29.82
CA LYS A 182 -16.76 -23.39 -30.55
C LYS A 182 -16.61 -21.99 -29.95
N ASP A 183 -16.49 -21.91 -28.62
CA ASP A 183 -16.16 -20.68 -27.91
C ASP A 183 -14.95 -20.92 -26.99
N PRO A 184 -13.73 -20.56 -27.42
CA PRO A 184 -12.51 -20.95 -26.75
C PRO A 184 -12.23 -20.19 -25.46
N VAL A 185 -12.72 -18.96 -25.28
CA VAL A 185 -12.40 -18.15 -24.11
C VAL A 185 -13.16 -18.64 -22.86
N PRO A 186 -14.49 -18.82 -22.88
CA PRO A 186 -15.23 -19.36 -21.73
C PRO A 186 -14.82 -20.80 -21.44
N TRP A 187 -14.63 -21.62 -22.48
CA TRP A 187 -14.18 -23.00 -22.31
C TRP A 187 -12.82 -23.07 -21.61
N PHE A 188 -11.89 -22.20 -21.98
CA PHE A 188 -10.57 -22.15 -21.35
C PHE A 188 -10.65 -21.69 -19.88
N ALA A 189 -11.49 -20.70 -19.58
CA ALA A 189 -11.71 -20.25 -18.20
C ALA A 189 -12.25 -21.39 -17.32
N ASP A 190 -13.27 -22.11 -17.80
CA ASP A 190 -13.82 -23.28 -17.10
C ASP A 190 -12.76 -24.38 -16.91
N TRP A 191 -11.96 -24.64 -17.95
CA TRP A 191 -10.86 -25.60 -17.88
C TRP A 191 -9.84 -25.22 -16.80
N LEU A 192 -9.45 -23.94 -16.71
CA LEU A 192 -8.52 -23.44 -15.68
C LEU A 192 -9.10 -23.60 -14.27
N LEU A 193 -10.40 -23.34 -14.07
CA LEU A 193 -11.07 -23.50 -12.78
C LEU A 193 -11.15 -24.96 -12.34
N GLN A 194 -11.33 -25.89 -13.27
CA GLN A 194 -11.38 -27.33 -13.01
C GLN A 194 -9.99 -27.92 -12.74
N ASN A 195 -8.95 -27.37 -13.40
CA ASN A 195 -7.58 -27.87 -13.33
C ASN A 195 -6.66 -26.99 -12.47
N ASN A 196 -7.22 -26.19 -11.56
CA ASN A 196 -6.45 -25.36 -10.66
C ASN A 196 -5.77 -26.23 -9.57
N PRO A 197 -4.42 -26.35 -9.56
CA PRO A 197 -3.71 -27.20 -8.59
C PRO A 197 -3.80 -26.67 -7.15
N ASN A 198 -4.19 -25.41 -6.97
CA ASN A 198 -4.34 -24.78 -5.67
C ASN A 198 -5.81 -24.80 -5.17
N LYS A 199 -6.72 -25.48 -5.87
CA LYS A 199 -8.10 -25.60 -5.44
C LYS A 199 -8.16 -26.49 -4.18
N PRO A 200 -8.63 -25.98 -3.03
CA PRO A 200 -8.79 -26.83 -1.85
C PRO A 200 -9.83 -27.91 -2.12
N SER A 201 -9.53 -29.17 -1.74
CA SER A 201 -10.53 -30.25 -1.80
C SER A 201 -11.39 -30.19 -0.53
N ILE A 202 -12.66 -29.85 -0.70
CA ILE A 202 -13.65 -30.03 0.36
C ILE A 202 -14.09 -31.49 0.26
N ASN A 203 -13.74 -32.27 1.28
CA ASN A 203 -14.18 -33.66 1.37
C ASN A 203 -15.61 -33.66 1.88
N ASP A 204 -16.60 -33.79 0.99
CA ASP A 204 -18.05 -33.88 1.31
C ASP A 204 -18.40 -35.21 1.99
N ARG A 205 -17.79 -35.49 3.15
CA ARG A 205 -18.15 -36.63 4.00
C ARG A 205 -19.00 -36.25 5.23
N TYR A 206 -19.46 -35.00 5.34
CA TYR A 206 -20.21 -34.55 6.52
C TYR A 206 -21.68 -34.17 6.28
N THR A 207 -22.27 -34.49 5.12
CA THR A 207 -23.68 -34.11 4.82
C THR A 207 -24.68 -35.27 4.87
N LEU A 208 -24.39 -36.37 5.56
CA LEU A 208 -25.39 -37.44 5.80
C LEU A 208 -25.30 -38.01 7.22
N SER A 209 -25.83 -37.29 8.21
CA SER A 209 -26.42 -37.87 9.43
C SER A 209 -27.19 -36.84 10.26
N LYS A 210 -28.25 -36.27 9.67
CA LYS A 210 -29.38 -35.72 10.44
C LYS A 210 -30.69 -35.98 9.70
N GLN A 211 -31.07 -37.25 9.63
CA GLN A 211 -32.47 -37.67 9.62
C GLN A 211 -32.53 -39.02 10.35
N LEU A 212 -32.83 -38.95 11.64
CA LEU A 212 -33.74 -39.82 12.40
C LEU A 212 -34.16 -39.03 13.64
#